data_AF-A0A955FM12-F1
#
_entry.id   AF-A0A955FM12-F1
#
_cell.length_a   1.000
_cell.length_b   1.000
_cell.length_c   1.000
_cell.angle_alpha   90.00
_cell.angle_beta   90.00
_cell.angle_gamma   90.00
#
_symmetry.space_group_name_H-M   'P 1'
#
loop_
_entity.id
_entity.type
_entity.pdbx_description
1 polymer ?
#
loop_
_entity_poly.entity_id
_entity_poly.type
_entity_poly.pdbx_seq_one_letter_code
_entity_poly.pdbx_strand_id
1 'polypeptide(L)' 'MAVDSNTPQRVYSAGPAGLVRSADGGLTWEGAGEGLTGEPLAVTLDATAPQNIYTALVDGSVWHSEDGATTWQKLGVGQ' A
#
# COMPACT_ATOMS: atom_id res chain seq x y z
N MET A 1 8.94 -0.83 -0.49
CA MET A 1 8.45 -1.94 0.36
C MET A 1 8.19 -1.40 1.75
N ALA A 2 7.22 -1.97 2.45
CA ALA A 2 6.94 -1.67 3.86
C ALA A 2 6.49 -2.92 4.62
N VAL A 3 6.72 -2.94 5.92
CA VAL A 3 6.49 -4.09 6.81
C VAL A 3 5.58 -3.61 7.95
N ASP A 4 4.58 -4.41 8.28
CA ASP A 4 3.76 -4.17 9.46
C ASP A 4 4.56 -4.50 10.73
N SER A 5 4.76 -3.51 11.60
CA SER A 5 5.53 -3.67 12.85
C SER A 5 4.83 -4.54 13.88
N ASN A 6 3.50 -4.63 13.83
CA ASN A 6 2.70 -5.46 14.74
C ASN A 6 2.61 -6.90 14.23
N THR A 7 2.64 -7.08 12.91
CA THR A 7 2.61 -8.40 12.25
C THR A 7 3.68 -8.48 11.17
N PRO A 8 4.95 -8.82 11.51
CA PRO A 8 6.07 -8.78 10.56
C PRO A 8 5.93 -9.69 9.33
N GLN A 9 5.02 -10.67 9.37
CA GLN A 9 4.68 -11.49 8.20
C GLN A 9 3.85 -10.73 7.15
N ARG A 10 3.21 -9.63 7.54
CA ARG A 10 2.45 -8.78 6.63
C ARG A 10 3.36 -7.73 6.01
N VAL A 11 3.58 -7.85 4.70
CA VAL A 11 4.50 -7.00 3.94
C VAL A 11 3.86 -6.50 2.67
N TYR A 12 4.24 -5.29 2.26
CA TYR A 12 3.69 -4.58 1.11
C TYR A 12 4.82 -4.16 0.18
N SER A 13 4.58 -4.28 -1.12
CA SER A 13 5.51 -3.83 -2.16
C SER A 13 4.78 -3.04 -3.23
N ALA A 14 5.34 -1.89 -3.59
CA ALA A 14 4.86 -1.00 -4.64
C ALA A 14 5.91 -0.95 -5.75
N GLY A 15 5.45 -0.95 -7.00
CA GLY A 15 6.30 -0.76 -8.17
C GLY A 15 5.51 -0.87 -9.48
N PRO A 16 6.22 -1.03 -10.62
CA PRO A 16 5.60 -1.02 -11.96
C PRO A 16 4.54 -2.10 -12.19
N ALA A 17 4.60 -3.21 -11.44
CA ALA A 17 3.62 -4.28 -11.50
C ALA A 17 2.35 -4.01 -10.65
N GLY A 18 2.29 -2.85 -9.99
CA GLY A 18 1.22 -2.48 -9.07
C GLY A 18 1.61 -2.64 -7.60
N LEU A 19 0.61 -2.49 -6.73
CA LEU A 19 0.75 -2.71 -5.29
C LEU A 19 0.34 -4.15 -4.96
N VAL A 20 1.22 -4.85 -4.26
CA VAL A 20 1.00 -6.21 -3.78
C VAL A 20 1.21 -6.30 -2.28
N ARG A 21 0.50 -7.25 -1.66
CA ARG A 21 0.67 -7.60 -0.26
C ARG A 21 0.97 -9.08 -0.11
N SER A 22 1.64 -9.42 0.98
CA SER A 22 1.86 -10.78 1.44
C SER A 22 1.48 -10.85 2.91
N ALA A 23 0.90 -11.98 3.31
CA ALA A 23 0.55 -12.29 4.70
C ALA A 23 1.49 -13.33 5.33
N ASP A 24 2.47 -13.82 4.57
CA ASP A 24 3.33 -14.96 4.93
C ASP A 24 4.83 -14.62 4.82
N GLY A 25 5.19 -13.35 4.98
CA GLY A 25 6.58 -12.89 4.97
C GLY A 25 7.19 -12.81 3.57
N GLY A 26 6.37 -12.72 2.53
CA GLY A 26 6.80 -12.60 1.14
C GLY A 26 6.94 -13.93 0.40
N LEU A 27 6.39 -15.03 0.94
CA LEU A 27 6.39 -16.33 0.27
C LEU A 27 5.32 -16.37 -0.83
N THR A 28 4.14 -15.82 -0.56
CA THR A 28 3.07 -15.62 -1.53
C THR A 28 2.63 -14.16 -1.55
N TRP A 29 2.14 -13.72 -2.72
CA TRP A 29 1.75 -12.34 -2.97
C TRP A 29 0.38 -12.28 -3.63
N GLU A 30 -0.43 -11.33 -3.22
CA GLU A 30 -1.73 -11.02 -3.82
C GLU A 30 -1.84 -9.53 -4.14
N GLY A 31 -2.73 -9.20 -5.08
CA GLY A 31 -2.99 -7.81 -5.46
C GLY A 31 -3.59 -7.02 -4.30
N ALA A 32 -3.07 -5.80 -4.09
CA ALA A 32 -3.50 -4.88 -3.05
C ALA A 32 -3.79 -3.47 -3.60
N GLY A 33 -3.70 -3.28 -4.92
CA GLY A 33 -3.88 -2.00 -5.60
C GLY A 33 -5.21 -1.85 -6.34
N GLU A 34 -6.23 -2.66 -6.02
CA GLU A 34 -7.52 -2.58 -6.69
C GLU A 34 -8.16 -1.20 -6.49
N GLY A 35 -8.59 -0.55 -7.58
CA GLY A 35 -9.15 0.81 -7.56
C GLY A 35 -8.12 1.94 -7.66
N LEU A 36 -6.81 1.67 -7.53
CA LEU A 36 -5.79 2.67 -7.83
C LEU A 36 -5.75 2.95 -9.34
N THR A 37 -5.74 4.23 -9.72
CA THR A 37 -5.80 4.65 -11.13
C THR A 37 -4.42 4.91 -11.74
N GLY A 38 -3.34 4.40 -11.15
CA GLY A 38 -1.98 4.67 -11.59
C GLY A 38 -0.93 3.77 -10.95
N GLU A 39 0.32 3.96 -11.37
CA GLU A 39 1.46 3.17 -10.91
C GLU A 39 1.92 3.62 -9.51
N PRO A 40 1.92 2.75 -8.50
CA PRO A 40 2.39 3.08 -7.17
C PRO A 40 3.92 3.10 -7.09
N LEU A 41 4.47 4.20 -6.61
CA LEU A 41 5.92 4.42 -6.43
C LEU A 41 6.40 4.04 -5.04
N ALA A 42 5.57 4.30 -4.03
CA ALA A 42 5.92 4.11 -2.64
C ALA A 42 4.70 3.62 -1.86
N VAL A 43 4.96 2.88 -0.78
CA VAL A 43 3.96 2.44 0.19
C VAL A 43 4.52 2.58 1.59
N THR A 44 3.71 3.05 2.52
CA THR A 44 4.02 3.11 3.95
C THR A 44 2.77 2.77 4.77
N LEU A 45 2.99 2.33 6.01
CA LEU A 45 1.94 2.02 6.97
C LEU A 45 2.03 2.98 8.16
N ASP A 46 0.90 3.23 8.81
CA ASP A 46 0.89 3.84 10.15
C ASP A 46 1.42 2.82 11.17
N ALA A 47 2.41 3.23 11.96
CA ALA A 47 3.06 2.37 12.95
C ALA A 47 2.12 1.96 14.11
N THR A 48 1.14 2.80 14.42
CA THR A 48 0.17 2.58 15.51
C THR A 48 -1.12 1.93 15.04
N ALA A 49 -1.47 2.11 13.77
CA ALA A 49 -2.66 1.55 13.14
C ALA A 49 -2.33 0.96 11.75
N PRO A 50 -1.69 -0.22 11.66
CA PRO A 50 -1.17 -0.75 10.39
C PRO A 50 -2.23 -1.04 9.31
N GLN A 51 -3.52 -1.04 9.64
CA GLN A 51 -4.57 -1.04 8.60
C GLN A 51 -4.61 0.25 7.77
N ASN A 52 -4.06 1.36 8.30
CA ASN A 52 -3.89 2.62 7.60
C ASN A 52 -2.64 2.54 6.72
N ILE A 53 -2.85 2.52 5.42
CA ILE A 53 -1.80 2.39 4.41
C ILE A 53 -1.87 3.57 3.46
N TYR A 54 -0.71 4.13 3.15
CA TYR A 54 -0.57 5.25 2.23
C TYR A 54 0.28 4.83 1.04
N THR A 55 -0.13 5.24 -0.15
CA THR A 55 0.66 5.06 -1.36
C THR A 55 0.69 6.34 -2.17
N ALA A 56 1.86 6.61 -2.77
CA ALA A 56 2.03 7.68 -3.73
C ALA A 56 2.13 7.08 -5.13
N LEU A 57 1.42 7.66 -6.09
CA LEU A 57 1.45 7.23 -7.49
C LEU A 57 2.36 8.13 -8.34
N VAL A 58 2.72 7.66 -9.54
CA VAL A 58 3.56 8.39 -10.51
C VAL A 58 2.97 9.75 -10.90
N ASP A 59 1.64 9.90 -10.90
CA ASP A 59 0.96 11.17 -11.22
C ASP A 59 1.03 12.21 -10.09
N GLY A 60 1.73 11.91 -8.99
CA GLY A 60 1.86 12.76 -7.81
C GLY A 60 0.68 12.67 -6.84
N SER A 61 -0.32 11.82 -7.12
CA SER A 61 -1.44 11.61 -6.20
C SER A 61 -1.06 10.75 -5.01
N VAL A 62 -1.65 11.07 -3.86
CA VAL A 62 -1.56 10.29 -2.63
C VAL A 62 -2.91 9.64 -2.36
N TRP A 63 -2.87 8.35 -2.07
CA TRP A 63 -4.02 7.52 -1.74
C TRP A 63 -3.85 6.89 -0.38
N HIS A 64 -4.98 6.65 0.28
CA HIS A 64 -5.08 6.09 1.61
C HIS A 64 -6.08 4.95 1.65
N SER A 65 -5.75 3.92 2.42
CA SER A 65 -6.62 2.81 2.75
C SER A 65 -6.68 2.68 4.26
N GLU A 66 -7.89 2.52 4.83
CA GLU A 66 -8.11 2.29 6.27
C GLU A 66 -8.35 0.80 6.60
N ASP A 67 -8.34 -0.05 5.57
CA ASP A 67 -8.77 -1.46 5.63
C ASP A 67 -7.68 -2.43 5.11
N GLY A 68 -6.42 -2.03 5.23
CA GLY A 68 -5.28 -2.88 4.91
C GLY A 68 -5.07 -3.09 3.40
N ALA A 69 -5.27 -2.03 2.62
CA ALA A 69 -5.19 -2.02 1.16
C ALA A 69 -6.26 -2.86 0.47
N THR A 70 -7.47 -2.91 1.04
CA THR A 70 -8.62 -3.54 0.40
C THR A 70 -9.41 -2.52 -0.43
N THR A 71 -9.56 -1.30 0.08
CA THR A 71 -10.13 -0.16 -0.64
C THR A 71 -9.27 1.08 -0.50
N TRP A 72 -9.35 1.97 -1.49
CA TRP A 72 -8.50 3.15 -1.60
C TRP A 72 -9.32 4.42 -1.79
N GLN A 73 -8.91 5.48 -1.08
CA GLN A 73 -9.46 6.82 -1.18
C GLN A 73 -8.34 7.79 -1.58
N LYS A 74 -8.61 8.63 -2.58
CA LYS A 74 -7.67 9.66 -3.02
C LYS A 74 -7.67 10.81 -2.00
N LEU A 75 -6.52 11.08 -1.39
CA LEU A 75 -6.36 12.19 -0.46
C LEU A 75 -6.07 13.52 -1.17
N GLY A 76 -5.42 13.48 -2.33
CA GLY A 76 -5.08 14.66 -3.12
C GLY A 76 -3.87 14.45 -4.00
N VAL A 77 -3.29 15.56 -4.48
CA VAL A 77 -2.03 15.61 -5.22
C VAL A 77 -1.06 16.42 -4.37
N GLY A 78 0.16 15.91 -4.14
CA GLY A 78 1.19 16.70 -3.44
C GLY A 78 1.57 17.90 -4.31
N GLN A 79 1.29 19.12 -3.85
CA GLN A 79 1.76 20.37 -4.48
C GLN A 79 3.14 20.76 -3.94
#